data_AF-A0A2P4T119-F1
#
_entry.id   AF-A0A2P4T119-F1
#
_cell.length_a   1.000
_cell.length_b   1.000
_cell.length_c   1.000
_cell.angle_alpha   90.00
_cell.angle_beta   90.00
_cell.angle_gamma   90.00
#
_symmetry.space_group_name_H-M   'P 1'
#
loop_
_entity.id
_entity.type
_entity.pdbx_description
1 polymer ?
#
loop_
_entity_poly.entity_id
_entity_poly.type
_entity_poly.pdbx_seq_one_letter_code
_entity_poly.pdbx_strand_id
1 'polypeptide(L)'
;DLKRSLPAGLGLSETKITSHDFDSTKEGVVEAGPFPGKGSSASPKSTVISASSAAASRLAGQGCDLIIPTGGRAQQKSGPVVLDEVKNPAMEKLELVRKWGLNTYKCTRQIISEKLGRGSRTVDLELEAQIDILRDNKKKYENILKLAQTLSTQLFQMVHTQRQLGDAFADLSLKSLELHEEFGYNADTQKLLAKNGETLLGAINFFIASVNTLVNKTIEDTLLTVKQYESAR
;
A
#
# COMPACT_ATOMS: atom_id res chain seq x y z
N ASP A 1 18.05 12.95 -70.89
CA ASP A 1 17.76 12.02 -69.77
C ASP A 1 17.15 12.75 -68.60
N LEU A 2 15.86 12.49 -68.31
CA LEU A 2 15.39 11.55 -67.26
C LEU A 2 15.65 12.12 -65.84
N LYS A 3 14.67 12.82 -65.25
CA LYS A 3 13.54 12.31 -64.44
C LYS A 3 13.90 12.00 -62.96
N ARG A 4 12.94 12.39 -62.11
CA ARG A 4 12.57 11.89 -60.77
C ARG A 4 13.40 12.39 -59.57
N SER A 5 12.83 12.67 -58.41
CA SER A 5 11.44 12.89 -57.94
C SER A 5 11.49 13.16 -56.44
N LEU A 6 10.64 14.08 -55.99
CA LEU A 6 10.16 14.19 -54.60
C LEU A 6 9.57 12.86 -54.11
N PRO A 7 9.62 12.54 -52.80
CA PRO A 7 8.61 11.69 -52.20
C PRO A 7 7.39 12.54 -51.79
N ALA A 8 6.28 12.28 -52.47
CA ALA A 8 4.93 12.59 -51.99
C ALA A 8 4.53 11.60 -50.89
N GLY A 9 3.58 12.02 -50.06
CA GLY A 9 3.20 11.39 -48.79
C GLY A 9 2.50 10.04 -48.87
N LEU A 10 2.02 9.59 -47.71
CA LEU A 10 0.65 9.15 -47.40
C LEU A 10 0.64 8.40 -46.06
N GLY A 11 -0.40 8.63 -45.26
CA GLY A 11 -0.70 7.78 -44.11
C GLY A 11 -1.41 8.43 -42.92
N LEU A 12 -2.16 9.52 -43.10
CA LEU A 12 -3.13 9.94 -42.09
C LEU A 12 -4.36 9.02 -42.21
N SER A 13 -4.49 8.07 -41.30
CA SER A 13 -5.74 7.35 -41.09
C SER A 13 -6.71 8.25 -40.32
N GLU A 14 -7.77 8.67 -41.01
CA GLU A 14 -8.94 9.35 -40.47
C GLU A 14 -9.60 8.49 -39.37
N THR A 15 -9.55 8.94 -38.12
CA THR A 15 -10.48 8.46 -37.08
C THR A 15 -11.82 9.18 -37.25
N LYS A 16 -12.76 8.48 -37.87
CA LYS A 16 -14.18 8.83 -37.96
C LYS A 16 -14.81 8.77 -36.56
N ILE A 17 -15.08 9.92 -35.95
CA ILE A 17 -15.82 10.03 -34.70
C ILE A 17 -17.31 10.07 -35.06
N THR A 18 -18.02 8.97 -34.83
CA THR A 18 -19.48 8.92 -34.93
C THR A 18 -20.08 9.48 -33.65
N SER A 19 -20.80 10.60 -33.76
CA SER A 19 -21.64 11.17 -32.72
C SER A 19 -22.78 10.21 -32.39
N HIS A 20 -22.82 9.70 -31.16
CA HIS A 20 -24.00 9.08 -30.60
C HIS A 20 -24.57 10.02 -29.54
N ASP A 21 -25.83 10.37 -29.73
CA ASP A 21 -26.66 11.14 -28.79
C ASP A 21 -26.57 10.54 -27.38
N PHE A 22 -26.31 11.40 -26.40
CA PHE A 22 -26.56 11.06 -25.00
C PHE A 22 -27.54 12.08 -24.43
N ASP A 23 -28.75 11.57 -24.23
CA ASP A 23 -29.91 12.24 -23.68
C ASP A 23 -29.64 12.76 -22.26
N SER A 24 -30.11 13.98 -22.02
CA SER A 24 -30.09 14.64 -20.72
C SER A 24 -31.14 14.04 -19.83
N THR A 25 -30.77 13.58 -18.62
CA THR A 25 -31.60 13.94 -17.47
C THR A 25 -30.94 13.75 -16.10
N LYS A 26 -31.32 14.68 -15.21
CA LYS A 26 -31.38 14.68 -13.73
C LYS A 26 -30.09 14.65 -12.88
N GLU A 27 -29.71 15.87 -12.49
CA GLU A 27 -29.50 16.37 -11.11
C GLU A 27 -29.25 15.36 -9.97
N GLY A 28 -28.20 15.64 -9.19
CA GLY A 28 -27.93 15.03 -7.88
C GLY A 28 -26.90 15.83 -7.10
N VAL A 29 -27.41 16.80 -6.34
CA VAL A 29 -26.73 17.76 -5.46
C VAL A 29 -25.86 17.08 -4.39
N VAL A 30 -24.72 17.72 -4.09
CA VAL A 30 -23.85 17.45 -2.94
C VAL A 30 -24.54 17.92 -1.66
N GLU A 31 -24.70 17.05 -0.66
CA GLU A 31 -24.98 17.46 0.72
C GLU A 31 -23.90 16.91 1.66
N ALA A 32 -23.07 17.83 2.18
CA ALA A 32 -22.20 17.60 3.32
C ALA A 32 -22.90 18.19 4.56
N GLY A 33 -23.17 17.34 5.56
CA GLY A 33 -23.75 17.70 6.86
C GLY A 33 -22.87 17.26 8.05
N PRO A 34 -23.14 17.73 9.28
CA PRO A 34 -22.22 18.62 10.01
C PRO A 34 -21.47 17.98 11.18
N PHE A 35 -20.32 18.56 11.52
CA PHE A 35 -19.62 18.39 12.80
C PHE A 35 -20.46 18.93 13.98
N PRO A 36 -20.40 18.25 15.14
CA PRO A 36 -20.41 18.94 16.41
C PRO A 36 -19.09 18.69 17.17
N GLY A 37 -18.38 19.77 17.45
CA GLY A 37 -17.31 19.77 18.45
C GLY A 37 -17.85 20.21 19.82
N LYS A 38 -17.40 19.55 20.89
CA LYS A 38 -16.78 20.20 22.06
C LYS A 38 -16.28 19.19 23.11
N GLY A 39 -14.98 19.30 23.40
CA GLY A 39 -14.44 19.38 24.75
C GLY A 39 -14.38 18.12 25.61
N SER A 40 -13.19 17.53 25.74
CA SER A 40 -12.63 17.16 27.06
C SER A 40 -11.12 16.89 26.97
N SER A 41 -10.40 17.52 27.88
CA SER A 41 -8.97 17.38 28.14
C SER A 41 -8.62 15.98 28.67
N ALA A 42 -7.65 15.30 28.06
CA ALA A 42 -6.91 14.23 28.72
C ALA A 42 -5.52 14.04 28.07
N SER A 43 -4.49 14.06 28.92
CA SER A 43 -3.07 13.78 28.64
C SER A 43 -2.83 12.44 27.91
N PRO A 44 -1.77 12.30 27.09
CA PRO A 44 -1.43 11.03 26.47
C PRO A 44 -0.82 10.10 27.54
N LYS A 45 -1.57 9.10 27.98
CA LYS A 45 -1.03 7.99 28.78
C LYS A 45 -0.29 7.05 27.83
N SER A 46 0.98 6.79 28.15
CA SER A 46 1.79 5.73 27.56
C SER A 46 1.06 4.40 27.67
N THR A 47 0.74 3.79 26.53
CA THR A 47 0.27 2.39 26.47
C THR A 47 1.50 1.50 26.45
N VAL A 48 1.88 0.99 27.63
CA VAL A 48 2.76 -0.17 27.74
C VAL A 48 2.00 -1.36 27.15
N ILE A 49 2.44 -1.82 25.98
CA ILE A 49 1.89 -3.03 25.36
C ILE A 49 2.38 -4.21 26.18
N SER A 50 1.55 -4.68 27.12
CA SER A 50 1.82 -5.90 27.85
C SER A 50 1.87 -7.07 26.88
N ALA A 51 2.96 -7.84 26.89
CA ALA A 51 3.11 -9.04 26.09
C ALA A 51 1.93 -9.99 26.36
N SER A 52 1.11 -10.23 25.35
CA SER A 52 -0.06 -11.11 25.43
C SER A 52 0.39 -12.57 25.44
N SER A 53 0.00 -13.33 26.48
CA SER A 53 0.37 -14.75 26.62
C SER A 53 -0.13 -15.65 25.48
N ALA A 54 -1.05 -15.14 24.65
CA ALA A 54 -1.60 -15.82 23.49
C ALA A 54 -0.58 -16.08 22.36
N ALA A 55 0.49 -15.27 22.25
CA ALA A 55 1.51 -15.46 21.22
C ALA A 55 2.44 -16.67 21.53
N ALA A 56 2.69 -16.98 22.81
CA ALA A 56 3.59 -18.06 23.21
C ALA A 56 3.02 -19.47 22.94
N SER A 57 1.68 -19.61 22.88
CA SER A 57 1.03 -20.90 22.71
C SER A 57 1.01 -21.41 21.27
N ARG A 58 1.25 -20.55 20.28
CA ARG A 58 1.12 -20.91 18.85
C ARG A 58 2.32 -21.65 18.26
N LEU A 59 3.47 -21.66 18.94
CA LEU A 59 4.65 -22.41 18.51
C LEU A 59 4.64 -23.89 18.93
N ALA A 60 3.63 -24.36 19.67
CA ALA A 60 3.60 -25.71 20.22
C ALA A 60 2.87 -26.76 19.36
N GLY A 61 2.45 -26.41 18.14
CA GLY A 61 1.60 -27.30 17.33
C GLY A 61 1.78 -27.16 15.83
N GLN A 62 2.97 -27.45 15.28
CA GLN A 62 3.09 -27.79 13.86
C GLN A 62 4.35 -28.60 13.52
N GLY A 63 4.16 -29.78 12.89
CA GLY A 63 5.18 -30.66 12.29
C GLY A 63 5.78 -31.70 13.27
N CYS A 64 5.88 -33.01 12.98
CA CYS A 64 5.88 -33.75 11.72
C CYS A 64 5.45 -35.23 11.93
N ASP A 65 4.59 -35.70 11.03
CA ASP A 65 4.51 -37.00 10.31
C ASP A 65 4.89 -38.39 10.89
N LEU A 66 3.92 -39.30 10.61
CA LEU A 66 4.01 -40.69 10.09
C LEU A 66 4.52 -41.82 10.99
N ILE A 67 3.65 -42.82 11.24
CA ILE A 67 3.66 -44.18 10.63
C ILE A 67 2.43 -44.97 11.12
N ILE A 68 1.65 -45.49 10.16
CA ILE A 68 0.60 -46.56 10.25
C ILE A 68 1.34 -47.91 10.06
N PRO A 69 1.01 -49.06 10.72
CA PRO A 69 -0.16 -49.82 10.24
C PRO A 69 -0.95 -50.78 11.18
N THR A 70 -2.24 -50.87 10.82
CA THR A 70 -3.15 -52.04 10.75
C THR A 70 -3.38 -52.98 11.94
N GLY A 71 -4.67 -53.09 12.31
CA GLY A 71 -5.37 -54.39 12.41
C GLY A 71 -5.87 -54.79 13.80
N GLY A 72 -7.18 -55.12 13.91
CA GLY A 72 -7.66 -56.07 14.93
C GLY A 72 -8.85 -55.64 15.80
N ARG A 73 -10.05 -55.84 15.25
CA ARG A 73 -11.33 -56.30 15.83
C ARG A 73 -11.53 -56.34 17.37
N ALA A 74 -12.69 -55.83 17.77
CA ALA A 74 -13.32 -55.82 19.08
C ALA A 74 -13.41 -57.18 19.81
N GLN A 75 -13.29 -57.14 21.15
CA GLN A 75 -14.07 -58.00 22.06
C GLN A 75 -14.23 -57.36 23.45
N GLN A 76 -15.47 -57.34 23.93
CA GLN A 76 -15.91 -56.86 25.23
C GLN A 76 -15.33 -57.69 26.40
N LYS A 77 -15.02 -57.05 27.53
CA LYS A 77 -15.30 -57.59 28.87
C LYS A 77 -15.24 -56.50 29.95
N SER A 78 -16.27 -56.51 30.78
CA SER A 78 -16.53 -55.67 31.95
C SER A 78 -15.45 -55.77 33.02
N GLY A 79 -15.08 -54.63 33.61
CA GLY A 79 -14.11 -54.46 34.70
C GLY A 79 -14.19 -53.03 35.25
N PRO A 80 -13.78 -52.81 36.51
CA PRO A 80 -14.36 -51.83 37.43
C PRO A 80 -14.20 -50.39 36.97
N VAL A 81 -15.13 -49.54 37.42
CA VAL A 81 -15.09 -48.08 37.36
C VAL A 81 -13.67 -47.61 37.68
N VAL A 82 -12.88 -47.36 36.63
CA VAL A 82 -11.68 -46.56 36.75
C VAL A 82 -12.22 -45.18 37.01
N LEU A 83 -12.07 -44.78 38.27
CA LEU A 83 -12.14 -43.42 38.76
C LEU A 83 -11.69 -42.52 37.61
N ASP A 84 -12.62 -41.73 37.08
CA ASP A 84 -12.33 -40.61 36.20
C ASP A 84 -11.04 -39.99 36.71
N GLU A 85 -9.94 -40.13 35.96
CA GLU A 85 -8.64 -39.62 36.38
C GLU A 85 -8.86 -38.13 36.53
N VAL A 86 -9.14 -37.70 37.76
CA VAL A 86 -9.14 -36.30 38.16
C VAL A 86 -7.69 -35.91 38.01
N LYS A 87 -7.34 -35.54 36.78
CA LYS A 87 -6.01 -35.22 36.36
C LYS A 87 -5.59 -34.09 37.25
N ASN A 88 -4.79 -34.43 38.25
CA ASN A 88 -4.56 -33.57 39.39
C ASN A 88 -4.05 -32.24 38.82
N PRO A 89 -4.75 -31.11 39.00
CA PRO A 89 -4.37 -29.86 38.36
C PRO A 89 -2.93 -29.44 38.69
N ALA A 90 -2.40 -29.89 39.83
CA ALA A 90 -1.01 -29.70 40.21
C ALA A 90 -0.01 -30.48 39.33
N MET A 91 -0.34 -31.72 38.93
CA MET A 91 0.50 -32.54 38.05
C MET A 91 0.53 -31.98 36.63
N GLU A 92 -0.60 -31.47 36.11
CA GLU A 92 -0.62 -30.80 34.81
C GLU A 92 0.25 -29.54 34.80
N LYS A 93 0.18 -28.75 35.88
CA LYS A 93 1.03 -27.56 36.06
C LYS A 93 2.51 -27.93 36.11
N LEU A 94 2.87 -29.02 36.80
CA LEU A 94 4.25 -29.50 36.86
C LEU A 94 4.77 -29.93 35.48
N GLU A 95 3.98 -30.68 34.73
CA GLU A 95 4.34 -31.08 33.36
C GLU A 95 4.45 -29.88 32.42
N LEU A 96 3.60 -28.87 32.58
CA LEU A 96 3.68 -27.63 31.81
C LEU A 96 4.99 -26.88 32.11
N VAL A 97 5.40 -26.79 33.38
CA VAL A 97 6.68 -26.19 33.79
C VAL A 97 7.86 -26.98 33.25
N ARG A 98 7.81 -28.32 33.30
CA ARG A 98 8.85 -29.20 32.75
C ARG A 98 9.00 -29.01 31.24
N LYS A 99 7.89 -29.01 30.50
CA LYS A 99 7.87 -28.79 29.05
C LYS A 99 8.40 -27.40 28.69
N TRP A 100 7.96 -26.38 29.42
CA TRP A 100 8.47 -25.03 29.27
C TRP A 100 9.99 -24.96 29.51
N GLY A 101 10.48 -25.55 30.61
CA GLY A 101 11.91 -25.57 30.94
C GLY A 101 12.77 -26.25 29.88
N LEU A 102 12.33 -27.39 29.36
CA LEU A 102 13.02 -28.10 28.27
C LEU A 102 13.08 -27.25 27.00
N ASN A 103 11.96 -26.62 26.62
CA ASN A 103 11.89 -25.77 25.43
C ASN A 103 12.78 -24.53 25.57
N THR A 104 12.74 -23.86 26.72
CA THR A 104 13.61 -22.73 27.03
C THR A 104 15.08 -23.12 26.91
N TYR A 105 15.50 -24.24 27.50
CA TYR A 105 16.88 -24.73 27.37
C TYR A 105 17.28 -24.98 25.91
N LYS A 106 16.40 -25.61 25.11
CA LYS A 106 16.66 -25.84 23.68
C LYS A 106 16.87 -24.52 22.93
N CYS A 107 16.00 -23.53 23.14
CA CYS A 107 16.12 -22.20 22.53
C CYS A 107 17.41 -21.49 22.99
N THR A 108 17.72 -21.47 24.28
CA THR A 108 18.95 -20.86 24.81
C THR A 108 20.19 -21.51 24.21
N ARG A 109 20.22 -22.84 24.10
CA ARG A 109 21.34 -23.58 23.49
C ARG A 109 21.49 -23.25 22.01
N GLN A 110 20.39 -23.13 21.27
CA GLN A 110 20.40 -22.73 19.87
C GLN A 110 21.00 -21.32 19.71
N ILE A 111 20.51 -20.33 20.46
CA ILE A 111 21.01 -18.94 20.43
C ILE A 111 22.51 -18.87 20.72
N ILE A 112 22.99 -19.58 21.74
CA ILE A 112 24.42 -19.60 22.08
C ILE A 112 25.24 -20.26 20.96
N SER A 113 24.72 -21.34 20.37
CA SER A 113 25.41 -22.05 19.28
C SER A 113 25.53 -21.18 18.04
N GLU A 114 24.48 -20.43 17.68
CA GLU A 114 24.50 -19.46 16.59
C GLU A 114 25.51 -18.33 16.85
N LYS A 115 25.48 -17.73 18.05
CA LYS A 115 26.42 -16.64 18.42
C LYS A 115 27.89 -17.07 18.41
N LEU A 116 28.18 -18.33 18.68
CA LEU A 116 29.54 -18.89 18.64
C LEU A 116 29.93 -19.44 17.24
N GLY A 117 29.05 -19.31 16.24
CA GLY A 117 29.28 -19.82 14.88
C GLY A 117 29.29 -21.36 14.79
N ARG A 118 28.74 -22.04 15.81
CA ARG A 118 28.69 -23.50 15.91
C ARG A 118 27.34 -24.09 15.46
N GLY A 119 26.40 -23.24 15.03
CA GLY A 119 25.10 -23.62 14.51
C GLY A 119 24.64 -22.67 13.41
N SER A 120 23.77 -23.17 12.52
CA SER A 120 23.15 -22.35 11.47
C SER A 120 22.21 -21.32 12.07
N ARG A 121 22.21 -20.12 11.50
CA ARG A 121 21.29 -19.05 11.90
C ARG A 121 19.85 -19.47 11.65
N THR A 122 18.98 -19.25 12.63
CA THR A 122 17.54 -19.45 12.44
C THR A 122 17.00 -18.38 11.50
N VAL A 123 16.40 -18.78 10.37
CA VAL A 123 15.86 -17.87 9.34
C VAL A 123 14.43 -18.28 8.99
N ASP A 124 13.52 -17.29 8.93
CA ASP A 124 12.17 -17.44 8.41
C ASP A 124 12.16 -16.99 6.94
N LEU A 125 12.28 -17.94 6.02
CA LEU A 125 12.41 -17.65 4.59
C LEU A 125 11.16 -16.98 4.01
N GLU A 126 9.98 -17.24 4.56
CA GLU A 126 8.74 -16.63 4.10
C GLU A 126 8.71 -15.14 4.47
N LEU A 127 9.08 -14.82 5.72
CA LEU A 127 9.16 -13.42 6.16
C LEU A 127 10.22 -12.63 5.38
N GLU A 128 11.40 -13.22 5.12
CA GLU A 128 12.44 -12.58 4.31
C GLU A 128 11.93 -12.27 2.89
N ALA A 129 11.22 -13.21 2.26
CA ALA A 129 10.63 -12.98 0.95
C ALA A 129 9.58 -11.86 0.95
N GLN A 130 8.75 -11.77 2.01
CA GLN A 130 7.78 -10.68 2.16
C GLN A 130 8.47 -9.32 2.38
N ILE A 131 9.57 -9.26 3.12
CA ILE A 131 10.37 -8.06 3.31
C ILE A 131 10.96 -7.57 1.98
N ASP A 132 11.46 -8.48 1.15
CA ASP A 132 12.01 -8.13 -0.15
C ASP A 132 10.93 -7.59 -1.10
N ILE A 133 9.74 -8.19 -1.12
CA ILE A 133 8.58 -7.66 -1.85
C ILE A 133 8.22 -6.25 -1.36
N LEU A 134 8.25 -6.00 -0.04
CA LEU A 134 7.99 -4.67 0.53
C LEU A 134 9.04 -3.65 0.07
N ARG A 135 10.33 -4.01 0.11
CA ARG A 135 11.43 -3.16 -0.36
C ARG A 135 11.28 -2.81 -1.84
N ASP A 136 10.88 -3.77 -2.67
CA ASP A 136 10.66 -3.54 -4.10
C ASP A 136 9.41 -2.72 -4.38
N ASN A 137 8.33 -2.93 -3.64
CA ASN A 137 7.13 -2.09 -3.74
C ASN A 137 7.43 -0.64 -3.33
N LYS A 138 8.24 -0.42 -2.28
CA LYS A 138 8.72 0.92 -1.91
C LYS A 138 9.40 1.62 -3.09
N LYS A 139 10.37 0.96 -3.75
CA LYS A 139 11.08 1.52 -4.91
C LYS A 139 10.12 1.85 -6.07
N LYS A 140 9.15 0.98 -6.35
CA LYS A 140 8.12 1.23 -7.39
C LYS A 140 7.28 2.46 -7.07
N TYR A 141 6.85 2.60 -5.82
CA TYR A 141 6.08 3.78 -5.38
C TYR A 141 6.92 5.06 -5.35
N GLU A 142 8.19 4.99 -4.97
CA GLU A 142 9.13 6.12 -5.08
C GLU A 142 9.28 6.58 -6.54
N ASN A 143 9.33 5.65 -7.49
CA ASN A 143 9.38 6.00 -8.92
C ASN A 143 8.08 6.70 -9.37
N ILE A 144 6.91 6.16 -9.00
CA ILE A 144 5.62 6.79 -9.30
C ILE A 144 5.55 8.20 -8.68
N LEU A 145 6.02 8.37 -7.44
CA LEU A 145 6.05 9.66 -6.76
C LEU A 145 6.90 10.68 -7.52
N LYS A 146 8.09 10.28 -8.00
CA LYS A 146 8.96 11.15 -8.83
C LYS A 146 8.31 11.55 -10.15
N LEU A 147 7.65 10.62 -10.83
CA LEU A 147 6.93 10.89 -12.07
C LEU A 147 5.75 11.85 -11.84
N ALA A 148 4.98 11.66 -10.75
CA ALA A 148 3.89 12.55 -10.40
C ALA A 148 4.38 13.97 -10.07
N GLN A 149 5.51 14.11 -9.36
CA GLN A 149 6.15 15.40 -9.10
C GLN A 149 6.60 16.10 -10.39
N THR A 150 7.16 15.33 -11.33
CA THR A 150 7.53 15.84 -12.67
C THR A 150 6.30 16.33 -13.41
N LEU A 151 5.22 15.53 -13.44
CA LEU A 151 3.96 15.89 -14.07
C LEU A 151 3.34 17.14 -13.45
N SER A 152 3.32 17.25 -12.12
CA SER A 152 2.82 18.44 -11.41
C SER A 152 3.59 19.70 -11.83
N THR A 153 4.92 19.61 -11.90
CA THR A 153 5.79 20.72 -12.32
C THR A 153 5.52 21.13 -13.77
N GLN A 154 5.43 20.17 -14.68
CA GLN A 154 5.15 20.41 -16.09
C GLN A 154 3.74 21.00 -16.30
N LEU A 155 2.74 20.48 -15.59
CA LEU A 155 1.38 20.98 -15.66
C LEU A 155 1.28 22.41 -15.11
N PHE A 156 1.98 22.72 -14.02
CA PHE A 156 2.05 24.08 -13.48
C PHE A 156 2.60 25.07 -14.51
N GLN A 157 3.70 24.71 -15.18
CA GLN A 157 4.28 25.53 -16.25
C GLN A 157 3.33 25.68 -17.45
N MET A 158 2.69 24.59 -17.86
CA MET A 158 1.70 24.61 -18.95
C MET A 158 0.53 25.54 -18.63
N VAL A 159 -0.06 25.44 -17.44
CA VAL A 159 -1.16 26.30 -16.98
C VAL A 159 -0.74 27.77 -16.96
N HIS A 160 0.50 28.05 -16.53
CA HIS A 160 1.03 29.41 -16.58
C HIS A 160 1.09 29.96 -18.00
N THR A 161 1.62 29.19 -18.95
CA THR A 161 1.67 29.57 -20.38
C THR A 161 0.27 29.71 -20.97
N GLN A 162 -0.70 28.87 -20.60
CA GLN A 162 -2.09 28.99 -21.04
C GLN A 162 -2.70 30.34 -20.62
N ARG A 163 -2.43 30.82 -19.40
CA ARG A 163 -2.89 32.16 -18.98
C ARG A 163 -2.29 33.27 -19.85
N GLN A 164 -0.96 33.25 -20.03
CA GLN A 164 -0.28 34.24 -20.87
C GLN A 164 -0.81 34.24 -22.32
N LEU A 165 -1.03 33.05 -22.87
CA LEU A 165 -1.57 32.90 -24.22
C LEU A 165 -3.03 33.39 -24.31
N GLY A 166 -3.84 33.13 -23.28
CA GLY A 166 -5.19 33.67 -23.16
C GLY A 166 -5.22 35.20 -23.09
N ASP A 167 -4.29 35.81 -22.36
CA ASP A 167 -4.17 37.27 -22.26
C ASP A 167 -3.73 37.88 -23.60
N ALA A 168 -2.78 37.25 -24.30
CA ALA A 168 -2.35 37.69 -25.63
C ALA A 168 -3.49 37.61 -26.67
N PHE A 169 -4.29 36.54 -26.64
CA PHE A 169 -5.47 36.44 -27.52
C PHE A 169 -6.54 37.48 -27.18
N ALA A 170 -6.78 37.76 -25.90
CA ALA A 170 -7.73 38.79 -25.49
C ALA A 170 -7.28 40.18 -25.98
N ASP A 171 -5.99 40.51 -25.87
CA ASP A 171 -5.44 41.77 -26.36
C ASP A 171 -5.56 41.89 -27.90
N LEU A 172 -5.32 40.80 -28.63
CA LEU A 172 -5.44 40.80 -30.09
C LEU A 172 -6.90 40.90 -30.56
N SER A 173 -7.83 40.25 -29.85
CA SER A 173 -9.27 40.35 -30.08
C SER A 173 -9.76 41.81 -30.01
N LEU A 174 -9.21 42.62 -29.10
CA LEU A 174 -9.58 44.05 -28.98
C LEU A 174 -8.98 44.93 -30.09
N LYS A 175 -7.86 44.49 -30.71
CA LYS A 175 -7.13 45.27 -31.72
C LYS A 175 -7.54 44.93 -33.16
N SER A 176 -8.04 43.71 -33.38
CA SER A 176 -8.37 43.21 -34.72
C SER A 176 -9.88 42.98 -34.86
N LEU A 177 -10.59 44.03 -35.30
CA LEU A 177 -12.05 44.01 -35.51
C LEU A 177 -12.53 42.89 -36.44
N GLU A 178 -11.74 42.53 -37.46
CA GLU A 178 -12.08 41.46 -38.41
C GLU A 178 -11.94 40.04 -37.83
N LEU A 179 -11.16 39.86 -36.76
CA LEU A 179 -10.88 38.57 -36.13
C LEU A 179 -11.26 38.56 -34.63
N HIS A 180 -12.15 39.48 -34.25
CA HIS A 180 -12.49 39.74 -32.85
C HIS A 180 -13.05 38.48 -32.18
N GLU A 181 -13.98 37.79 -32.83
CA GLU A 181 -14.69 36.64 -32.29
C GLU A 181 -13.76 35.43 -32.14
N GLU A 182 -12.87 35.22 -33.09
CA GLU A 182 -11.94 34.10 -33.20
C GLU A 182 -10.85 34.20 -32.14
N PHE A 183 -10.26 35.39 -31.98
CA PHE A 183 -9.32 35.63 -30.90
C PHE A 183 -10.01 35.64 -29.53
N GLY A 184 -11.23 36.17 -29.43
CA GLY A 184 -12.03 36.14 -28.19
C GLY A 184 -12.30 34.72 -27.73
N TYR A 185 -12.80 33.86 -28.64
CA TYR A 185 -13.06 32.45 -28.38
C TYR A 185 -11.80 31.68 -27.95
N ASN A 186 -10.67 31.92 -28.62
CA ASN A 186 -9.39 31.31 -28.25
C ASN A 186 -8.89 31.79 -26.88
N ALA A 187 -9.07 33.08 -26.55
CA ALA A 187 -8.74 33.62 -25.23
C ALA A 187 -9.53 32.92 -24.12
N ASP A 188 -10.83 32.79 -24.30
CA ASP A 188 -11.73 32.14 -23.34
C ASP A 188 -11.41 30.65 -23.19
N THR A 189 -11.10 29.97 -24.30
CA THR A 189 -10.67 28.56 -24.28
C THR A 189 -9.39 28.39 -23.46
N GLN A 190 -8.38 29.23 -23.65
CA GLN A 190 -7.13 29.14 -22.89
C GLN A 190 -7.33 29.44 -21.39
N LYS A 191 -8.18 30.42 -21.06
CA LYS A 191 -8.53 30.73 -19.66
C LYS A 191 -9.28 29.58 -18.99
N LEU A 192 -10.20 28.92 -19.71
CA LEU A 192 -10.92 27.75 -19.22
C LEU A 192 -9.98 26.56 -18.98
N LEU A 193 -9.08 26.28 -19.93
CA LEU A 193 -8.07 25.23 -19.78
C LEU A 193 -7.14 25.49 -18.59
N ALA A 194 -6.69 26.74 -18.40
CA ALA A 194 -5.86 27.12 -17.26
C ALA A 194 -6.59 26.88 -15.92
N LYS A 195 -7.86 27.29 -15.81
CA LYS A 195 -8.70 27.07 -14.63
C LYS A 195 -8.91 25.58 -14.31
N ASN A 196 -9.19 24.77 -15.33
CA ASN A 196 -9.31 23.32 -15.17
C ASN A 196 -7.97 22.69 -14.75
N GLY A 197 -6.87 23.18 -15.33
CA GLY A 197 -5.52 22.76 -14.98
C GLY A 197 -5.15 23.06 -13.53
N GLU A 198 -5.60 24.17 -12.94
CA GLU A 198 -5.43 24.46 -11.50
C GLU A 198 -6.11 23.42 -10.62
N THR A 199 -7.33 23.00 -10.98
CA THR A 199 -8.07 21.96 -10.23
C THR A 199 -7.34 20.62 -10.30
N LEU A 200 -6.89 20.24 -11.51
CA LEU A 200 -6.11 19.02 -11.72
C LEU A 200 -4.77 19.07 -10.95
N LEU A 201 -4.09 20.22 -10.94
CA LEU A 201 -2.86 20.42 -10.18
C LEU A 201 -3.08 20.20 -8.68
N GLY A 202 -4.20 20.68 -8.14
CA GLY A 202 -4.62 20.41 -6.77
C GLY A 202 -4.76 18.92 -6.48
N ALA A 203 -5.44 18.17 -7.35
CA ALA A 203 -5.61 16.73 -7.22
C ALA A 203 -4.28 15.96 -7.30
N ILE A 204 -3.39 16.32 -8.22
CA ILE A 204 -2.06 15.72 -8.35
C ILE A 204 -1.21 16.00 -7.10
N ASN A 205 -1.24 17.21 -6.56
CA ASN A 205 -0.50 17.55 -5.34
C ASN A 205 -1.04 16.78 -4.12
N PHE A 206 -2.35 16.59 -4.02
CA PHE A 206 -2.94 15.72 -3.00
C PHE A 206 -2.48 14.26 -3.14
N PHE A 207 -2.44 13.73 -4.36
CA PHE A 207 -1.90 12.41 -4.64
C PHE A 207 -0.43 12.29 -4.23
N ILE A 208 0.41 13.25 -4.61
CA ILE A 208 1.84 13.31 -4.23
C ILE A 208 1.98 13.27 -2.71
N ALA A 209 1.24 14.10 -1.98
CA ALA A 209 1.31 14.15 -0.51
C ALA A 209 0.90 12.81 0.14
N SER A 210 -0.13 12.17 -0.41
CA SER A 210 -0.65 10.88 0.06
C SER A 210 0.36 9.75 -0.17
N VAL A 211 0.91 9.64 -1.39
CA VAL A 211 1.92 8.61 -1.71
C VAL A 211 3.23 8.87 -0.96
N ASN A 212 3.65 10.14 -0.81
CA ASN A 212 4.82 10.49 -0.01
C ASN A 212 4.66 10.03 1.45
N THR A 213 3.46 10.18 2.03
CA THR A 213 3.18 9.69 3.38
C THR A 213 3.24 8.17 3.45
N LEU A 214 2.62 7.46 2.50
CA LEU A 214 2.68 6.00 2.42
C LEU A 214 4.13 5.50 2.36
N VAL A 215 4.95 6.08 1.47
CA VAL A 215 6.32 5.63 1.21
C VAL A 215 7.27 6.01 2.33
N ASN A 216 7.29 7.29 2.73
CA ASN A 216 8.32 7.84 3.63
C ASN A 216 7.93 7.82 5.10
N LYS A 217 6.70 7.43 5.42
CA LYS A 217 6.27 7.22 6.81
C LYS A 217 5.81 5.78 7.00
N THR A 218 4.71 5.38 6.38
CA THR A 218 4.09 4.07 6.67
C THR A 218 4.98 2.88 6.33
N ILE A 219 5.55 2.84 5.13
CA ILE A 219 6.45 1.75 4.72
C ILE A 219 7.77 1.85 5.48
N GLU A 220 8.31 3.06 5.67
CA GLU A 220 9.56 3.27 6.41
C GLU A 220 9.46 2.81 7.88
N ASP A 221 8.35 3.09 8.57
CA ASP A 221 8.09 2.63 9.94
C ASP A 221 8.08 1.09 10.02
N THR A 222 7.50 0.43 9.00
CA THR A 222 7.50 -1.04 8.90
C THR A 222 8.93 -1.56 8.70
N LEU A 223 9.71 -0.94 7.82
CA LEU A 223 11.11 -1.32 7.57
C LEU A 223 12.01 -1.07 8.80
N LEU A 224 11.74 -0.04 9.59
CA LEU A 224 12.41 0.19 10.86
C LEU A 224 12.15 -0.95 11.84
N THR A 225 10.90 -1.40 11.93
CA THR A 225 10.52 -2.56 12.76
C THR A 225 11.20 -3.84 12.28
N VAL A 226 11.28 -4.06 10.97
CA VAL A 226 12.04 -5.17 10.37
C VAL A 226 13.51 -5.12 10.78
N LYS A 227 14.14 -3.94 10.75
CA LYS A 227 15.53 -3.77 11.19
C LYS A 227 15.73 -4.10 12.67
N GLN A 228 14.78 -3.74 13.53
CA GLN A 228 14.80 -4.10 14.95
C GLN A 228 14.64 -5.60 15.14
N TYR A 229 13.75 -6.24 14.40
CA TYR A 229 13.57 -7.70 14.38
C TYR A 229 14.87 -8.40 13.96
N GLU A 230 15.50 -7.96 12.87
CA GLU A 230 16.79 -8.50 12.41
C GLU A 230 17.92 -8.32 13.43
N SER A 231 17.91 -7.22 14.20
CA SER A 231 18.90 -6.96 15.25
C SER A 231 18.67 -7.77 16.53
N ALA A 232 17.42 -8.11 16.84
CA ALA A 232 17.06 -8.95 17.98
C ALA A 232 17.32 -10.44 17.72
N ARG A 233 17.38 -10.84 16.45
CA ARG A 233 17.68 -12.19 15.95
C ARG A 233 19.18 -12.42 15.78
#